data_AF-U2FQT0-F1
#
_entry.id   AF-U2FQT0-F1
#
_cell.length_a   1.000
_cell.length_b   1.000
_cell.length_c   1.000
_cell.angle_alpha   90.00
_cell.angle_beta   90.00
_cell.angle_gamma   90.00
#
_symmetry.space_group_name_H-M   'P 1'
#
loop_
_entity.id
_entity.type
_entity.pdbx_description
1 polymer ?
#
loop_
_entity_poly.entity_id
_entity_poly.type
_entity_poly.pdbx_seq_one_letter_code
_entity_poly.pdbx_strand_id
1 'polypeptide(L)'
;MPGMVMDDLPLPQTPWAVGNVPVPHSPSAPTPAPLPLARAIAIVAGLGVTSGYTLALPSGADGVFTASYFPDDPQAERTIYLDQYSGAVLKDIRYDDYGAVSRAVSYGTSLHMGRYFGLANQIVCAVLSLGLAAMAVTGTVMWWKRRPAGKLGAPSRERGTPPMRGWIAGLVLLGIVFPLMGATIVAVWLIDRLLFGRAAHAAA
;
A
#
# COMPACT_ATOMS: atom_id res chain seq x y z
N MET A 1 2.61 -23.34 13.11
CA MET A 1 3.56 -22.20 13.02
C MET A 1 2.96 -21.03 13.80
N PRO A 2 3.35 -20.81 15.06
CA PRO A 2 2.77 -19.75 15.87
C PRO A 2 3.19 -18.38 15.34
N GLY A 3 2.24 -17.45 15.22
CA GLY A 3 2.52 -16.04 14.94
C GLY A 3 2.54 -15.63 13.46
N MET A 4 2.12 -16.50 12.55
CA MET A 4 1.95 -16.14 11.13
C MET A 4 0.80 -15.13 10.97
N VAL A 5 1.01 -14.09 10.17
CA VAL A 5 -0.03 -13.14 9.77
C VAL A 5 -0.46 -13.36 8.32
N MET A 6 -1.54 -12.69 7.90
CA MET A 6 -2.07 -12.83 6.55
C MET A 6 -1.04 -12.54 5.44
N ASP A 7 -0.15 -11.56 5.64
CA ASP A 7 0.88 -11.19 4.66
C ASP A 7 2.01 -12.23 4.51
N ASP A 8 2.14 -13.18 5.44
CA ASP A 8 3.10 -14.28 5.34
C ASP A 8 2.57 -15.43 4.46
N LEU A 9 1.28 -15.43 4.13
CA LEU A 9 0.67 -16.47 3.30
C LEU A 9 1.07 -16.31 1.83
N PRO A 10 1.13 -17.41 1.05
CA PRO A 10 1.47 -17.37 -0.38
C PRO A 10 0.29 -16.86 -1.23
N LEU A 11 -0.21 -15.67 -0.89
CA LEU A 11 -1.30 -14.99 -1.58
C LEU A 11 -0.73 -13.85 -2.41
N PRO A 12 -1.05 -13.76 -3.72
CA PRO A 12 -0.49 -12.74 -4.59
C PRO A 12 -1.00 -11.34 -4.23
N GLN A 13 -2.22 -11.25 -3.68
CA GLN A 13 -2.84 -10.01 -3.24
C GLN A 13 -3.65 -10.28 -1.96
N THR A 14 -3.43 -9.43 -0.97
CA THR A 14 -4.13 -9.42 0.32
C THR A 14 -4.77 -8.04 0.50
N PRO A 15 -6.02 -7.96 1.01
CA PRO A 15 -6.56 -6.68 1.44
C PRO A 15 -5.67 -6.10 2.53
N TRP A 16 -5.21 -4.86 2.36
CA TRP A 16 -4.28 -4.21 3.30
C TRP A 16 -4.79 -4.24 4.75
N ALA A 17 -6.11 -4.10 4.92
CA ALA A 17 -6.78 -4.10 6.22
C ALA A 17 -6.53 -5.37 7.05
N VAL A 18 -6.22 -6.50 6.41
CA VAL A 18 -6.02 -7.78 7.08
C VAL A 18 -4.56 -8.25 7.10
N GLY A 19 -3.63 -7.51 6.50
CA GLY A 19 -2.23 -7.98 6.31
C GLY A 19 -1.55 -8.43 7.61
N ASN A 20 -1.71 -7.65 8.67
CA ASN A 20 -1.18 -7.95 10.01
C ASN A 20 -2.13 -8.76 10.91
N VAL A 21 -3.25 -9.27 10.38
CA VAL A 21 -4.17 -10.09 11.17
C VAL A 21 -3.56 -11.48 11.37
N PRO A 22 -3.47 -11.97 12.61
CA PRO A 22 -2.98 -13.32 12.88
C PRO A 22 -3.85 -14.38 12.20
N VAL A 23 -3.20 -15.33 11.55
CA VAL A 23 -3.86 -16.50 10.94
C VAL A 23 -4.30 -17.45 12.05
N PRO A 24 -5.59 -17.83 12.14
CA PRO A 24 -6.07 -18.81 13.10
C PRO A 24 -5.41 -20.19 12.90
N HIS A 25 -5.50 -21.03 13.93
CA HIS A 25 -5.05 -22.41 13.85
C HIS A 25 -6.24 -23.36 13.78
N SER A 26 -6.14 -24.38 12.93
CA SER A 26 -7.08 -25.50 12.98
C SER A 26 -6.85 -26.26 14.28
N PRO A 27 -7.91 -26.54 15.07
CA PRO A 27 -7.75 -27.36 16.26
C PRO A 27 -7.26 -28.75 15.86
N SER A 28 -6.30 -29.30 16.61
CA SER A 28 -5.76 -30.62 16.32
C SER A 28 -6.87 -31.67 16.40
N ALA A 29 -7.13 -32.33 15.27
CA ALA A 29 -8.20 -33.31 15.20
C ALA A 29 -7.68 -34.72 15.60
N PRO A 30 -8.47 -35.55 16.31
CA PRO A 30 -7.99 -36.83 16.84
C PRO A 30 -7.54 -37.82 15.76
N THR A 31 -8.26 -37.90 14.63
CA THR A 31 -7.88 -38.57 13.38
C THR A 31 -8.86 -38.19 12.25
N PRO A 32 -8.59 -37.15 11.46
CA PRO A 32 -9.17 -37.06 10.13
C PRO A 32 -8.11 -36.71 9.07
N ALA A 33 -8.28 -37.28 7.87
CA ALA A 33 -7.63 -36.77 6.68
C ALA A 33 -8.03 -35.30 6.46
N PRO A 34 -7.14 -34.44 5.94
CA PRO A 34 -7.47 -33.06 5.63
C PRO A 34 -8.68 -32.96 4.69
N LEU A 35 -9.47 -31.91 4.86
CA LEU A 35 -10.61 -31.56 4.04
C LEU A 35 -10.18 -31.47 2.56
N PRO A 36 -10.85 -32.16 1.63
CA PRO A 36 -10.53 -32.05 0.21
C PRO A 36 -10.67 -30.61 -0.28
N LEU A 37 -9.74 -30.16 -1.13
CA LEU A 37 -9.74 -28.82 -1.73
C LEU A 37 -11.09 -28.46 -2.36
N ALA A 38 -11.71 -29.38 -3.10
CA ALA A 38 -13.01 -29.17 -3.74
C ALA A 38 -14.11 -28.83 -2.72
N ARG A 39 -14.04 -29.40 -1.51
CA ARG A 39 -15.00 -29.09 -0.44
C ARG A 39 -14.75 -27.72 0.15
N ALA A 40 -13.50 -27.32 0.36
CA ALA A 40 -13.15 -25.96 0.77
C ALA A 40 -13.67 -24.92 -0.25
N ILE A 41 -13.46 -25.15 -1.54
CA ILE A 41 -13.98 -24.31 -2.64
C ILE A 41 -15.51 -24.22 -2.58
N ALA A 42 -16.21 -25.34 -2.40
CA ALA A 42 -17.66 -25.36 -2.30
C ALA A 42 -18.20 -24.58 -1.09
N ILE A 43 -17.50 -24.62 0.04
CA ILE A 43 -17.84 -23.84 1.25
C ILE A 43 -17.68 -22.34 0.96
N VAL A 44 -16.54 -21.91 0.39
CA VAL A 44 -16.29 -20.50 0.02
C VAL A 44 -17.33 -19.99 -0.99
N ALA A 45 -17.68 -20.81 -1.99
CA ALA A 45 -18.72 -20.51 -2.95
C ALA A 45 -20.10 -20.37 -2.29
N GLY A 46 -20.43 -21.25 -1.34
CA GLY A 46 -21.67 -21.18 -0.55
C GLY A 46 -21.78 -19.94 0.34
N LEU A 47 -20.64 -19.33 0.68
CA LEU A 47 -20.58 -18.05 1.38
C LEU A 47 -20.76 -16.83 0.45
N GLY A 48 -20.90 -17.03 -0.86
CA GLY A 48 -21.14 -15.99 -1.86
C GLY A 48 -19.89 -15.50 -2.60
N VAL A 49 -18.72 -16.12 -2.36
CA VAL A 49 -17.47 -15.81 -3.08
C VAL A 49 -17.20 -16.92 -4.09
N THR A 50 -17.66 -16.75 -5.33
CA THR A 50 -17.64 -17.80 -6.35
C THR A 50 -16.43 -17.75 -7.28
N SER A 51 -15.85 -16.56 -7.48
CA SER A 51 -14.70 -16.33 -8.37
C SER A 51 -13.86 -15.13 -7.92
N GLY A 52 -12.68 -14.96 -8.52
CA GLY A 52 -11.81 -13.80 -8.26
C GLY A 52 -11.15 -13.78 -6.89
N TYR A 53 -11.18 -14.89 -6.15
CA TYR A 53 -10.45 -15.06 -4.89
C TYR A 53 -9.24 -15.97 -5.08
N THR A 54 -8.24 -15.81 -4.22
CA THR A 54 -7.13 -16.76 -4.12
C THR A 54 -7.29 -17.60 -2.87
N LEU A 55 -6.99 -18.89 -2.95
CA LEU A 55 -7.06 -19.81 -1.82
C LEU A 55 -5.64 -20.29 -1.46
N ALA A 56 -5.17 -19.93 -0.26
CA ALA A 56 -3.98 -20.53 0.32
C ALA A 56 -4.34 -21.87 0.97
N LEU A 57 -3.50 -22.87 0.71
CA LEU A 57 -3.66 -24.21 1.28
C LEU A 57 -3.07 -24.26 2.70
N PRO A 58 -3.64 -25.08 3.59
CA PRO A 58 -3.08 -25.27 4.92
C PRO A 58 -1.66 -25.85 4.84
N SER A 59 -0.76 -25.34 5.68
CA SER A 59 0.60 -25.85 5.84
C SER A 59 0.77 -26.48 7.23
N GLY A 60 1.04 -27.79 7.24
CA GLY A 60 1.15 -28.57 8.48
C GLY A 60 -0.19 -28.92 9.14
N ALA A 61 -0.13 -29.59 10.29
CA ALA A 61 -1.31 -30.14 10.98
C ALA A 61 -2.24 -29.09 11.59
N ASP A 62 -1.74 -27.90 11.94
CA ASP A 62 -2.55 -26.83 12.54
C ASP A 62 -2.88 -25.70 11.52
N GLY A 63 -2.54 -25.91 10.24
CA GLY A 63 -2.80 -24.95 9.16
C GLY A 63 -4.29 -24.79 8.84
N VAL A 64 -4.66 -23.71 8.15
CA VAL A 64 -6.04 -23.40 7.76
C VAL A 64 -6.10 -23.13 6.26
N PHE A 65 -7.26 -23.40 5.64
CA PHE A 65 -7.52 -22.85 4.31
C PHE A 65 -7.82 -21.36 4.46
N THR A 66 -7.19 -20.53 3.64
CA THR A 66 -7.42 -19.07 3.68
C THR A 66 -7.84 -18.57 2.31
N ALA A 67 -9.08 -18.11 2.19
CA ALA A 67 -9.59 -17.47 1.00
C ALA A 67 -9.44 -15.95 1.12
N SER A 68 -8.70 -15.34 0.19
CA SER A 68 -8.54 -13.89 0.04
C SER A 68 -9.32 -13.42 -1.18
N TYR A 69 -10.37 -12.62 -0.95
CA TYR A 69 -11.17 -12.01 -2.00
C TYR A 69 -10.95 -10.50 -2.01
N PHE A 70 -10.35 -10.01 -3.09
CA PHE A 70 -9.89 -8.63 -3.23
C PHE A 70 -10.36 -8.02 -4.56
N PRO A 71 -11.68 -7.80 -4.73
CA PRO A 71 -12.28 -7.31 -5.97
C PRO A 71 -12.05 -5.80 -6.19
N ASP A 72 -12.55 -5.29 -7.32
CA ASP A 72 -12.42 -3.88 -7.70
C ASP A 72 -13.14 -2.93 -6.71
N ASP A 73 -14.34 -3.33 -6.26
CA ASP A 73 -15.10 -2.63 -5.22
C ASP A 73 -14.64 -3.06 -3.82
N PRO A 74 -14.03 -2.16 -3.03
CA PRO A 74 -13.60 -2.44 -1.67
C PRO A 74 -14.69 -3.01 -0.76
N GLN A 75 -15.96 -2.65 -0.97
CA GLN A 75 -17.05 -3.11 -0.09
C GLN A 75 -17.28 -4.62 -0.16
N ALA A 76 -16.84 -5.26 -1.24
CA ALA A 76 -16.92 -6.69 -1.43
C ALA A 76 -15.66 -7.43 -0.92
N GLU A 77 -14.64 -6.73 -0.41
CA GLU A 77 -13.45 -7.36 0.16
C GLU A 77 -13.81 -8.31 1.30
N ARG A 78 -13.19 -9.50 1.28
CA ARG A 78 -13.46 -10.53 2.27
C ARG A 78 -12.27 -11.46 2.45
N THR A 79 -12.01 -11.84 3.69
CA THR A 79 -11.00 -12.85 4.04
C THR A 79 -11.64 -13.93 4.90
N ILE A 80 -11.58 -15.18 4.45
CA ILE A 80 -12.24 -16.31 5.11
C ILE A 80 -11.18 -17.35 5.49
N TYR A 81 -11.18 -17.76 6.75
CA TYR A 81 -10.35 -18.84 7.28
C TYR A 81 -11.22 -20.05 7.58
N LEU A 82 -10.90 -21.19 6.99
CA LEU A 82 -11.60 -22.45 7.23
C LEU A 82 -10.70 -23.44 7.96
N ASP A 83 -11.27 -24.14 8.93
CA ASP A 83 -10.66 -25.30 9.55
C ASP A 83 -10.40 -26.38 8.48
N GLN A 84 -9.15 -26.85 8.42
CA GLN A 84 -8.74 -27.87 7.47
C GLN A 84 -9.33 -29.25 7.76
N TYR A 85 -9.98 -29.47 8.91
CA TYR A 85 -10.58 -30.76 9.26
C TYR A 85 -12.11 -30.75 9.16
N SER A 86 -12.76 -29.87 9.93
CA SER A 86 -14.23 -29.81 9.95
C SER A 86 -14.83 -29.01 8.79
N GLY A 87 -14.05 -28.14 8.15
CA GLY A 87 -14.56 -27.13 7.23
C GLY A 87 -15.34 -26.00 7.90
N ALA A 88 -15.30 -25.91 9.23
CA ALA A 88 -15.90 -24.79 9.96
C ALA A 88 -15.22 -23.47 9.59
N VAL A 89 -16.01 -22.41 9.49
CA VAL A 89 -15.48 -21.05 9.31
C VAL A 89 -14.91 -20.59 10.65
N LEU A 90 -13.58 -20.52 10.74
CA LEU A 90 -12.89 -20.08 11.95
C LEU A 90 -12.94 -18.56 12.10
N LYS A 91 -12.87 -17.85 10.97
CA LYS A 91 -12.96 -16.40 10.93
C LYS A 91 -13.41 -15.93 9.55
N ASP A 92 -14.29 -14.95 9.52
CA ASP A 92 -14.81 -14.31 8.30
C ASP A 92 -14.71 -12.79 8.50
N ILE A 93 -13.78 -12.16 7.80
CA ILE A 93 -13.52 -10.73 7.89
C ILE A 93 -14.08 -10.07 6.64
N ARG A 94 -15.00 -9.14 6.82
CA ARG A 94 -15.67 -8.39 5.77
C ARG A 94 -15.26 -6.92 5.82
N TYR A 95 -15.54 -6.18 4.75
CA TYR A 95 -15.35 -4.72 4.74
C TYR A 95 -16.01 -4.00 5.92
N ASP A 96 -17.15 -4.51 6.39
CA ASP A 96 -17.86 -3.93 7.53
C ASP A 96 -17.08 -4.07 8.85
N ASP A 97 -16.21 -5.06 8.97
CA ASP A 97 -15.34 -5.26 10.14
C ASP A 97 -14.13 -4.30 10.14
N TYR A 98 -13.90 -3.57 9.04
CA TYR A 98 -12.80 -2.63 8.92
C TYR A 98 -13.08 -1.34 9.69
N GLY A 99 -12.07 -0.85 10.42
CA GLY A 99 -12.07 0.50 10.97
C GLY A 99 -12.03 1.58 9.89
N ALA A 100 -12.34 2.83 10.27
CA ALA A 100 -12.45 3.96 9.33
C ALA A 100 -11.18 4.17 8.48
N VAL A 101 -10.00 4.01 9.09
CA VAL A 101 -8.72 4.11 8.39
C VAL A 101 -8.57 3.00 7.36
N SER A 102 -8.82 1.75 7.74
CA SER A 102 -8.75 0.60 6.85
C SER A 102 -9.71 0.72 5.67
N ARG A 103 -10.93 1.20 5.92
CA ARG A 103 -11.92 1.50 4.87
C ARG A 103 -11.42 2.56 3.88
N ALA A 104 -10.84 3.66 4.39
CA ALA A 104 -10.28 4.72 3.57
C ALA A 104 -9.07 4.21 2.76
N VAL A 105 -8.22 3.37 3.36
CA VAL A 105 -7.08 2.76 2.67
C VAL A 105 -7.54 1.79 1.60
N SER A 106 -8.55 0.92 1.83
CA SER A 106 -9.06 0.02 0.78
C SER A 106 -9.60 0.81 -0.42
N TYR A 107 -10.34 1.90 -0.20
CA TYR A 107 -10.73 2.81 -1.29
C TYR A 107 -9.54 3.47 -1.97
N GLY A 108 -8.59 3.98 -1.20
CA GLY A 108 -7.36 4.58 -1.72
C GLY A 108 -6.58 3.62 -2.60
N THR A 109 -6.44 2.36 -2.19
CA THR A 109 -5.78 1.30 -2.95
C THR A 109 -6.56 0.96 -4.22
N SER A 110 -7.87 0.78 -4.17
CA SER A 110 -8.68 0.54 -5.38
C SER A 110 -8.65 1.69 -6.39
N LEU A 111 -8.61 2.94 -5.90
CA LEU A 111 -8.45 4.11 -6.75
C LEU A 111 -7.03 4.15 -7.35
N HIS A 112 -6.01 3.93 -6.54
CA HIS A 112 -4.60 3.95 -6.94
C HIS A 112 -4.27 2.87 -7.97
N MET A 113 -4.79 1.65 -7.81
CA MET A 113 -4.62 0.55 -8.76
C MET A 113 -5.42 0.74 -10.06
N GLY A 114 -6.22 1.80 -10.20
CA GLY A 114 -6.99 2.04 -11.41
C GLY A 114 -8.23 1.15 -11.55
N ARG A 115 -8.67 0.46 -10.50
CA ARG A 115 -9.73 -0.57 -10.61
C ARG A 115 -11.14 -0.10 -10.26
N TYR A 116 -11.30 0.85 -9.33
CA TYR A 116 -12.63 1.20 -8.78
C TYR A 116 -13.65 1.70 -9.82
N PHE A 117 -13.28 2.66 -10.69
CA PHE A 117 -14.15 3.15 -11.78
C PHE A 117 -13.75 2.56 -13.16
N GLY A 118 -13.06 1.42 -13.18
CA GLY A 118 -12.57 0.79 -14.41
C GLY A 118 -11.77 1.76 -15.29
N LEU A 119 -12.13 1.83 -16.58
CA LEU A 119 -11.41 2.61 -17.58
C LEU A 119 -11.30 4.10 -17.23
N ALA A 120 -12.34 4.69 -16.64
CA ALA A 120 -12.31 6.10 -16.25
C ALA A 120 -11.21 6.37 -15.21
N ASN A 121 -11.07 5.47 -14.22
CA ASN A 121 -10.01 5.57 -13.22
C ASN A 121 -8.63 5.43 -13.87
N GLN A 122 -8.46 4.46 -14.78
CA GLN A 122 -7.21 4.23 -15.49
C GLN A 122 -6.77 5.44 -16.33
N ILE A 123 -7.70 6.11 -17.03
CA ILE A 123 -7.41 7.32 -17.79
C ILE A 123 -6.92 8.43 -16.85
N VAL A 124 -7.61 8.64 -15.72
CA VAL A 124 -7.19 9.64 -14.72
C VAL A 124 -5.80 9.33 -14.18
N CYS A 125 -5.55 8.08 -13.78
CA CYS A 125 -4.22 7.63 -13.33
C CYS A 125 -3.14 7.84 -14.40
N ALA A 126 -3.43 7.56 -15.67
CA ALA A 126 -2.51 7.75 -16.78
C ALA A 126 -2.18 9.23 -17.02
N VAL A 127 -3.20 10.10 -17.04
CA VAL A 127 -3.01 11.56 -17.20
C VAL A 127 -2.17 12.13 -16.05
N LEU A 128 -2.47 11.76 -14.81
CA LEU A 128 -1.69 12.20 -13.64
C LEU A 128 -0.24 11.71 -13.72
N SER A 129 -0.01 10.46 -14.10
CA SER A 129 1.32 9.88 -14.24
C SER A 129 2.14 10.57 -15.34
N LEU A 130 1.53 10.83 -16.51
CA LEU A 130 2.14 11.58 -17.60
C LEU A 130 2.44 13.04 -17.20
N GLY A 131 1.53 13.67 -16.45
CA GLY A 131 1.74 15.01 -15.90
C GLY A 131 2.95 15.07 -14.97
N LEU A 132 3.10 14.10 -14.06
CA LEU A 132 4.27 14.00 -13.17
C LEU A 132 5.57 13.74 -13.96
N ALA A 133 5.53 12.88 -14.96
CA ALA A 133 6.66 12.66 -15.85
C ALA A 133 7.05 13.94 -16.60
N ALA A 134 6.07 14.67 -17.15
CA ALA A 134 6.29 15.95 -17.80
C ALA A 134 6.87 16.99 -16.84
N MET A 135 6.40 17.04 -15.59
CA MET A 135 6.96 17.92 -14.56
C MET A 135 8.42 17.59 -14.25
N ALA A 136 8.77 16.30 -14.14
CA ALA A 136 10.17 15.88 -13.91
C ALA A 136 11.09 16.26 -15.08
N VAL A 137 10.63 16.02 -16.33
CA VAL A 137 11.37 16.38 -17.54
C VAL A 137 11.53 17.89 -17.64
N THR A 138 10.44 18.65 -17.53
CA THR A 138 10.48 20.11 -17.63
C THR A 138 11.28 20.75 -16.49
N GLY A 139 11.18 20.23 -15.27
CA GLY A 139 12.01 20.63 -14.14
C GLY A 139 13.50 20.45 -14.42
N THR A 140 13.87 19.29 -14.96
CA THR A 140 15.27 19.00 -15.35
C THR A 140 15.75 19.91 -16.48
N VAL A 141 14.93 20.12 -17.51
CA VAL A 141 15.26 21.02 -18.64
C VAL A 141 15.42 22.47 -18.14
N MET A 142 14.51 22.95 -17.28
CA MET A 142 14.60 24.28 -16.69
C MET A 142 15.86 24.44 -15.84
N TRP A 143 16.20 23.43 -15.03
CA TRP A 143 17.44 23.42 -14.26
C TRP A 143 18.67 23.47 -15.19
N TRP A 144 18.70 22.66 -16.24
CA TRP A 144 19.82 22.63 -17.20
C TRP A 144 20.04 23.98 -17.89
N LYS A 145 18.96 24.69 -18.22
CA LYS A 145 19.01 26.02 -18.85
C LYS A 145 19.42 27.14 -17.89
N ARG A 146 19.14 27.00 -16.59
CA ARG A 146 19.33 28.05 -15.59
C ARG A 146 20.53 27.81 -14.65
N ARG A 147 21.19 26.64 -14.72
CA ARG A 147 22.36 26.33 -13.90
C ARG A 147 23.54 27.26 -14.22
N PRO A 148 24.44 27.54 -13.25
CA PRO A 148 25.64 28.33 -13.50
C PRO A 148 26.56 27.68 -14.56
N ALA A 149 27.12 28.48 -15.47
CA ALA A 149 28.05 27.98 -16.49
C ALA A 149 29.27 27.33 -15.83
N GLY A 150 29.61 26.11 -16.25
CA GLY A 150 30.76 25.36 -15.75
C GLY A 150 30.63 24.77 -14.35
N LYS A 151 29.46 24.86 -13.69
CA LYS A 151 29.22 24.27 -12.35
C LYS A 151 27.89 23.54 -12.27
N LEU A 152 27.87 22.46 -11.49
CA LEU A 152 26.62 21.85 -11.03
C LEU A 152 26.18 22.61 -9.78
N GLY A 153 25.13 23.42 -9.90
CA GLY A 153 24.63 24.24 -8.81
C GLY A 153 23.20 24.70 -9.03
N ALA A 154 22.55 25.11 -7.95
CA ALA A 154 21.19 25.65 -8.01
C ALA A 154 21.17 27.00 -8.77
N PRO A 155 20.15 27.24 -9.63
CA PRO A 155 19.91 28.55 -10.20
C PRO A 155 19.74 29.64 -9.13
N SER A 156 20.07 30.90 -9.47
CA SER A 156 19.88 32.04 -8.56
C SER A 156 18.42 32.16 -8.12
N ARG A 157 18.17 32.33 -6.81
CA ARG A 157 16.82 32.58 -6.29
C ARG A 157 16.22 33.84 -6.93
N GLU A 158 14.99 33.73 -7.41
CA GLU A 158 14.22 34.88 -7.86
C GLU A 158 13.93 35.80 -6.66
N ARG A 159 14.04 37.13 -6.85
CA ARG A 159 14.02 38.12 -5.76
C ARG A 159 12.65 38.31 -5.09
N GLY A 160 11.57 37.85 -5.72
CA GLY A 160 10.23 37.86 -5.15
C GLY A 160 9.87 36.49 -4.59
N THR A 161 10.01 36.28 -3.28
CA THR A 161 9.53 35.04 -2.65
C THR A 161 8.03 35.18 -2.39
N PRO A 162 7.16 34.37 -3.03
CA PRO A 162 5.77 34.28 -2.62
C PRO A 162 5.68 33.78 -1.17
N PRO A 163 4.58 34.03 -0.44
CA PRO A 163 4.44 33.63 0.96
C PRO A 163 4.51 32.09 1.10
N MET A 164 5.70 31.58 1.38
CA MET A 164 6.01 30.14 1.44
C MET A 164 5.47 29.45 2.70
N ARG A 165 4.90 30.21 3.64
CA ARG A 165 4.43 29.70 4.94
C ARG A 165 3.37 28.60 4.78
N GLY A 166 2.43 28.77 3.84
CA GLY A 166 1.40 27.77 3.55
C GLY A 166 1.98 26.47 3.02
N TRP A 167 2.93 26.55 2.08
CA TRP A 167 3.63 25.39 1.53
C TRP A 167 4.45 24.65 2.58
N ILE A 168 5.18 25.37 3.42
CA ILE A 168 5.96 24.78 4.52
C ILE A 168 5.02 24.10 5.51
N ALA A 169 3.93 24.76 5.92
CA ALA A 169 2.94 24.16 6.81
C ALA A 169 2.33 22.87 6.21
N GLY A 170 2.02 22.89 4.92
CA GLY A 170 1.54 21.71 4.19
C GLY A 170 2.57 20.57 4.15
N LEU A 171 3.84 20.86 3.87
CA LEU A 171 4.91 19.87 3.88
C LEU A 171 5.16 19.29 5.28
N VAL A 172 5.10 20.12 6.32
CA VAL A 172 5.23 19.66 7.72
C VAL A 172 4.06 18.75 8.10
N LEU A 173 2.83 19.16 7.79
CA LEU A 173 1.64 18.33 8.03
C LEU A 173 1.76 16.99 7.30
N LEU A 174 2.15 17.01 6.02
CA LEU A 174 2.33 15.80 5.25
C LEU A 174 3.47 14.93 5.80
N GLY A 175 4.56 15.52 6.30
CA GLY A 175 5.66 14.82 6.95
C GLY A 175 5.27 14.17 8.27
N ILE A 176 4.30 14.74 9.00
CA ILE A 176 3.72 14.14 10.21
C ILE A 176 2.83 12.95 9.82
N VAL A 177 1.98 13.11 8.80
CA VAL A 177 1.10 12.04 8.31
C VAL A 177 1.89 10.89 7.66
N PHE A 178 2.99 11.20 6.98
CA PHE A 178 3.89 10.25 6.33
C PHE A 178 5.31 10.37 6.90
N PRO A 179 5.61 9.73 8.05
CA PRO A 179 6.86 9.93 8.79
C PRO A 179 8.11 9.65 7.97
N LEU A 180 8.07 8.63 7.11
CA LEU A 180 9.19 8.29 6.25
C LEU A 180 9.49 9.41 5.25
N MET A 181 8.47 10.05 4.69
CA MET A 181 8.63 11.23 3.83
C MET A 181 9.21 12.41 4.63
N GLY A 182 8.71 12.65 5.84
CA GLY A 182 9.28 13.69 6.72
C GLY A 182 10.77 13.44 7.00
N ALA A 183 11.13 12.20 7.30
CA ALA A 183 12.51 11.79 7.56
C ALA A 183 13.42 11.98 6.34
N THR A 184 12.96 11.66 5.13
CA THR A 184 13.77 11.89 3.91
C THR A 184 13.97 13.37 3.61
N ILE A 185 12.95 14.20 3.81
CA ILE A 185 13.07 15.67 3.66
C ILE A 185 14.12 16.22 4.64
N VAL A 186 14.06 15.81 5.92
CA VAL A 186 15.03 16.22 6.94
C VAL A 186 16.43 15.73 6.59
N ALA A 187 16.58 14.48 6.15
CA ALA A 187 17.86 13.92 5.75
C ALA A 187 18.49 14.70 4.58
N VAL A 188 17.72 14.97 3.52
CA VAL A 188 18.18 15.78 2.38
C VAL A 188 18.57 17.19 2.83
N TRP A 189 17.77 17.82 3.68
CA TRP A 189 18.07 19.15 4.23
C TRP A 189 19.38 19.17 5.04
N LEU A 190 19.61 18.16 5.87
CA LEU A 190 20.86 18.02 6.64
C LEU A 190 22.07 17.79 5.72
N ILE A 191 21.95 16.89 4.74
CA ILE A 191 23.00 16.61 3.76
C ILE A 191 23.35 17.87 2.98
N ASP A 192 22.35 18.60 2.48
CA ASP A 192 22.54 19.86 1.75
C ASP A 192 23.30 20.89 2.61
N ARG A 193 22.90 21.04 3.87
CA ARG A 193 23.55 21.96 4.82
C ARG A 193 25.00 21.57 5.13
N LEU A 194 25.29 20.29 5.25
CA LEU A 194 26.63 19.79 5.56
C LEU A 194 27.59 19.91 4.36
N LEU A 195 27.12 19.61 3.15
CA LEU A 195 27.93 19.62 1.94
C LEU A 195 28.10 21.02 1.33
N PHE A 196 27.03 21.82 1.29
CA PHE A 196 27.02 23.10 0.58
C PHE A 196 26.98 24.32 1.52
N GLY A 197 26.62 24.15 2.79
CA GLY A 197 26.57 25.24 3.77
C GLY A 197 27.94 25.89 4.06
N ARG A 198 29.04 25.14 3.92
CA ARG A 198 30.41 25.67 4.10
C ARG A 198 30.85 26.62 2.97
N ALA A 199 30.38 26.40 1.74
CA ALA A 199 30.73 27.26 0.60
C ALA A 199 30.07 28.64 0.67
N ALA A 200 28.91 28.76 1.33
CA ALA A 200 28.21 30.03 1.52
C ALA A 200 28.84 30.94 2.60
N HIS A 201 29.51 30.37 3.60
CA HIS A 201 30.22 31.14 4.63
C HIS A 201 31.65 31.57 4.23
N ALA A 202 32.26 30.93 3.23
CA ALA A 202 33.59 31.32 2.73
C ALA A 202 33.54 32.44 1.66
N ALA A 203 32.36 32.79 1.15
CA ALA A 203 32.13 33.79 0.11
C ALA A 203 31.44 35.07 0.63
N ALA A 204 31.23 35.17 1.94
CA ALA A 204 30.74 36.36 2.65
C ALA A 204 31.87 36.94 3.49
#